data_AF-A0A849T5R5-F1
#
_entry.id   AF-A0A849T5R5-F1
#
_cell.length_a   1.000
_cell.length_b   1.000
_cell.length_c   1.000
_cell.angle_alpha   90.00
_cell.angle_beta   90.00
_cell.angle_gamma   90.00
#
_symmetry.space_group_name_H-M   'P 1'
#
loop_
_entity.id
_entity.type
_entity.pdbx_description
1 polymer ?
#
loop_
_entity_poly.entity_id
_entity_poly.type
_entity_poly.pdbx_seq_one_letter_code
_entity_poly.pdbx_strand_id
1 'polypeptide(L)'
;MTDAYLDLDKNLKKQREDFISKTRALHKKNSQKGNITILAAALTVMISALFLFFLQKNSIELKEAKFRKESYLCMSYLNGETAKYIKAMTKLNWLFRTLFVSYAAGINTAQVKMAIESAKIARQTRHLYYLKVLSRNKYCSSPEMGASHLRNLPYQTNKIITLKTQMDETLIIGKNQWHTTIIKSPKGIRLKNAFCLQTNFTLQSTFSSELKISTEEIPMPGLSALKCLSGSRSS
;
A
#
# COMPACT_ATOMS: atom_id res chain seq x y z
N MET A 1 -18.57 -80.71 62.87
CA MET A 1 -17.90 -79.40 62.71
C MET A 1 -17.47 -79.10 61.27
N THR A 2 -17.60 -80.05 60.32
CA THR A 2 -17.18 -79.92 58.92
C THR A 2 -18.20 -79.23 58.00
N ASP A 3 -19.50 -79.30 58.30
CA ASP A 3 -20.55 -78.74 57.42
C ASP A 3 -20.64 -77.21 57.45
N ALA A 4 -20.34 -76.58 58.60
CA ALA A 4 -20.37 -75.12 58.74
C ALA A 4 -19.29 -74.42 57.90
N TYR A 5 -18.15 -75.07 57.68
CA TYR A 5 -17.05 -74.53 56.86
C TYR A 5 -17.34 -74.64 55.35
N LEU A 6 -18.02 -75.72 54.92
CA LEU A 6 -18.44 -75.90 53.54
C LEU A 6 -19.50 -74.90 53.10
N ASP A 7 -20.41 -74.54 54.00
CA ASP A 7 -21.47 -73.55 53.72
C ASP A 7 -20.93 -72.11 53.72
N LEU A 8 -19.92 -71.83 54.53
CA LEU A 8 -19.20 -70.56 54.52
C LEU A 8 -18.44 -70.36 53.19
N ASP A 9 -17.75 -71.39 52.69
CA ASP A 9 -16.99 -71.34 51.43
C ASP A 9 -17.91 -71.17 50.20
N LYS A 10 -19.07 -71.83 50.20
CA LYS A 10 -20.10 -71.64 49.16
C LYS A 10 -20.66 -70.22 49.15
N ASN A 11 -20.94 -69.65 50.33
CA ASN A 11 -21.43 -68.28 50.43
C ASN A 11 -20.38 -67.24 50.02
N LEU A 12 -19.11 -67.46 50.38
CA LEU A 12 -17.99 -66.63 49.95
C LEU A 12 -17.77 -66.68 48.43
N LYS A 13 -17.85 -67.87 47.80
CA LYS A 13 -17.79 -67.99 46.34
C LYS A 13 -18.94 -67.24 45.66
N LYS A 14 -20.17 -67.38 46.18
CA LYS A 14 -21.34 -66.71 45.63
C LYS A 14 -21.26 -65.19 45.76
N GLN A 15 -20.77 -64.67 46.89
CA GLN A 15 -20.54 -63.23 47.06
C GLN A 15 -19.43 -62.71 46.15
N ARG A 16 -18.36 -63.49 45.94
CA ARG A 16 -17.27 -63.13 45.03
C ARG A 16 -17.73 -63.08 43.57
N GLU A 17 -18.51 -64.07 43.14
CA GLU A 17 -19.08 -64.10 41.79
C GLU A 17 -20.08 -62.96 41.57
N ASP A 18 -20.91 -62.64 42.56
CA ASP A 18 -21.86 -61.54 42.47
C ASP A 18 -21.17 -60.16 42.45
N PHE A 19 -20.07 -60.00 43.20
CA PHE A 19 -19.24 -58.81 43.16
C PHE A 19 -18.53 -58.65 41.80
N ILE A 20 -17.99 -59.74 41.24
CA ILE A 20 -17.35 -59.75 39.92
C ILE A 20 -18.37 -59.48 38.80
N SER A 21 -19.59 -60.00 38.91
CA SER A 21 -20.65 -59.75 37.92
C SER A 21 -21.10 -58.29 37.93
N LYS A 22 -21.31 -57.71 39.12
CA LYS A 22 -21.71 -56.31 39.32
C LYS A 22 -20.62 -55.34 38.86
N THR A 23 -19.35 -55.62 39.14
CA THR A 23 -18.23 -54.78 38.67
C THR A 23 -18.05 -54.85 37.16
N ARG A 24 -18.20 -56.02 36.52
CA ARG A 24 -18.22 -56.13 35.05
C ARG A 24 -19.41 -55.41 34.42
N ALA A 25 -20.59 -55.48 35.02
CA ALA A 25 -21.77 -54.77 34.54
C ALA A 25 -21.61 -53.24 34.65
N LEU A 26 -21.03 -52.74 35.74
CA LEU A 26 -20.68 -51.32 35.91
C LEU A 26 -19.64 -50.85 34.89
N HIS A 27 -18.61 -51.65 34.63
CA HIS A 27 -17.61 -51.32 33.60
C HIS A 27 -18.17 -51.31 32.17
N LYS A 28 -19.17 -52.15 31.89
CA LYS A 28 -19.87 -52.22 30.59
C LYS A 28 -20.89 -51.08 30.42
N LYS A 29 -21.39 -50.51 31.52
CA LYS A 29 -22.39 -49.42 31.54
C LYS A 29 -21.77 -48.02 31.44
N ASN A 30 -20.51 -47.85 31.87
CA ASN A 30 -19.74 -46.64 31.63
C ASN A 30 -19.15 -46.65 30.21
N SER A 31 -19.94 -46.12 29.28
CA SER A 31 -19.67 -46.00 27.84
C SER A 31 -18.34 -45.29 27.55
N GLN A 32 -17.24 -46.04 27.48
CA GLN A 32 -15.99 -45.57 26.86
C GLN A 32 -16.24 -45.02 25.46
N LYS A 33 -17.21 -45.57 24.71
CA LYS A 33 -17.59 -45.10 23.37
C LYS A 33 -18.13 -43.67 23.39
N GLY A 34 -18.92 -43.29 24.40
CA GLY A 34 -19.48 -41.94 24.56
C GLY A 34 -18.43 -40.90 24.94
N ASN A 35 -17.48 -41.26 25.80
CA ASN A 35 -16.36 -40.37 26.13
C ASN A 35 -15.40 -40.16 24.94
N ILE A 36 -15.17 -41.20 24.13
CA ILE A 36 -14.34 -41.10 22.91
C ILE A 36 -15.02 -40.22 21.85
N THR A 37 -16.33 -40.33 21.64
CA THR A 37 -17.05 -39.46 20.70
C THR A 37 -17.07 -38.00 21.15
N ILE A 38 -17.25 -37.74 22.46
CA ILE A 38 -17.17 -36.37 23.01
C ILE A 38 -15.76 -35.79 22.83
N LEU A 39 -14.72 -36.57 23.11
CA LEU A 39 -13.33 -36.15 22.92
C LEU A 39 -13.02 -35.86 21.44
N ALA A 40 -13.48 -36.73 20.52
CA ALA A 40 -13.34 -36.53 19.09
C ALA A 40 -14.08 -35.27 18.61
N ALA A 41 -15.30 -35.01 19.11
CA ALA A 41 -16.05 -33.80 18.79
C ALA A 41 -15.34 -32.55 19.30
N ALA A 42 -14.81 -32.57 20.53
CA ALA A 42 -14.03 -31.46 21.09
C ALA A 42 -12.75 -31.18 20.29
N LEU A 43 -12.01 -32.22 19.90
CA LEU A 43 -10.83 -32.11 19.02
C LEU A 43 -11.20 -31.52 17.66
N THR A 44 -12.31 -31.97 17.06
CA THR A 44 -12.77 -31.47 15.76
C THR A 44 -13.14 -29.99 15.83
N VAL A 45 -13.84 -29.57 16.89
CA VAL A 45 -14.16 -28.16 17.14
C VAL A 45 -12.88 -27.34 17.35
N MET A 46 -11.92 -27.85 18.14
CA MET A 46 -10.66 -27.17 18.39
C MET A 46 -9.83 -26.98 17.10
N ILE A 47 -9.72 -28.04 16.28
CA ILE A 47 -9.02 -27.98 14.99
C ILE A 47 -9.73 -27.01 14.04
N SER A 48 -11.07 -27.05 13.99
CA SER A 48 -11.87 -26.13 13.15
C SER A 48 -11.69 -24.67 13.58
N ALA A 49 -11.68 -24.39 14.88
CA ALA A 49 -11.44 -23.05 15.43
C ALA A 49 -10.03 -22.54 15.10
N LEU A 50 -9.00 -23.40 15.23
CA LEU A 50 -7.64 -23.09 14.83
C LEU A 50 -7.55 -22.79 13.33
N PHE A 51 -8.21 -23.58 12.49
CA PHE A 51 -8.22 -23.38 11.05
C PHE A 51 -8.87 -22.04 10.66
N LEU A 52 -10.01 -21.70 11.25
CA LEU A 52 -10.67 -20.41 11.05
C LEU A 52 -9.77 -19.24 11.49
N PHE A 53 -9.08 -19.38 12.63
CA PHE A 53 -8.12 -18.39 13.10
C PHE A 53 -6.97 -18.18 12.11
N PHE A 54 -6.38 -19.27 11.57
CA PHE A 54 -5.34 -19.19 10.55
C PHE A 54 -5.85 -18.57 9.25
N LEU A 55 -7.04 -18.94 8.78
CA LEU A 55 -7.67 -18.32 7.61
C LEU A 55 -7.84 -16.82 7.78
N GLN A 56 -8.34 -16.38 8.94
CA GLN A 56 -8.51 -14.96 9.25
C GLN A 56 -7.16 -14.24 9.29
N LYS A 57 -6.14 -14.82 9.93
CA LYS A 57 -4.78 -14.26 9.99
C LYS A 57 -4.18 -14.11 8.59
N ASN A 58 -4.20 -15.17 7.79
CA ASN A 58 -3.66 -15.17 6.42
C ASN A 58 -4.40 -14.19 5.51
N SER A 59 -5.72 -14.05 5.68
CA SER A 59 -6.52 -13.06 4.94
C SER A 59 -6.09 -11.61 5.24
N ILE A 60 -5.79 -11.30 6.51
CA ILE A 60 -5.27 -9.98 6.91
C ILE A 60 -3.87 -9.75 6.34
N GLU A 61 -2.97 -10.73 6.47
CA GLU A 61 -1.60 -10.63 5.95
C GLU A 61 -1.58 -10.48 4.42
N LEU A 62 -2.45 -11.19 3.70
CA LEU A 62 -2.60 -11.05 2.25
C LEU A 62 -3.08 -9.63 1.87
N LYS A 63 -4.04 -9.08 2.62
CA LYS A 63 -4.51 -7.69 2.42
C LYS A 63 -3.39 -6.69 2.67
N GLU A 64 -2.57 -6.91 3.69
CA GLU A 64 -1.39 -6.09 4.01
C GLU A 64 -0.34 -6.14 2.90
N ALA A 65 0.01 -7.34 2.44
CA ALA A 65 0.96 -7.53 1.33
C ALA A 65 0.44 -6.89 0.02
N LYS A 66 -0.85 -7.06 -0.29
CA LYS A 66 -1.49 -6.44 -1.46
C LYS A 66 -1.48 -4.92 -1.35
N PHE A 67 -1.82 -4.38 -0.18
CA PHE A 67 -1.77 -2.94 0.09
C PHE A 67 -0.36 -2.40 -0.14
N ARG A 68 0.66 -3.04 0.45
CA ARG A 68 2.07 -2.68 0.27
C ARG A 68 2.47 -2.65 -1.20
N LYS A 69 2.25 -3.77 -1.89
CA LYS A 69 2.56 -3.93 -3.33
C LYS A 69 1.93 -2.83 -4.17
N GLU A 70 0.64 -2.57 -3.99
CA GLU A 70 -0.07 -1.54 -4.76
C GLU A 70 0.46 -0.12 -4.47
N SER A 71 0.82 0.19 -3.22
CA SER A 71 1.41 1.49 -2.85
C SER A 71 2.76 1.71 -3.56
N TYR A 72 3.66 0.73 -3.58
CA TYR A 72 4.92 0.86 -4.32
C TYR A 72 4.71 0.95 -5.83
N LEU A 73 3.78 0.17 -6.39
CA LEU A 73 3.47 0.24 -7.82
C LEU A 73 2.90 1.61 -8.22
N CYS A 74 2.02 2.17 -7.39
CA CYS A 74 1.53 3.54 -7.56
C CYS A 74 2.70 4.54 -7.55
N MET A 75 3.57 4.49 -6.54
CA MET A 75 4.73 5.39 -6.45
C MET A 75 5.71 5.25 -7.61
N SER A 76 6.10 4.02 -7.94
CA SER A 76 7.04 3.74 -9.03
C SER A 76 6.53 4.26 -10.37
N TYR A 77 5.23 4.07 -10.67
CA TYR A 77 4.61 4.61 -11.86
C TYR A 77 4.64 6.14 -11.89
N LEU A 78 4.24 6.80 -10.79
CA LEU A 78 4.22 8.27 -10.71
C LEU A 78 5.62 8.85 -10.86
N ASN A 79 6.62 8.29 -10.16
CA ASN A 79 8.02 8.69 -10.28
C ASN A 79 8.54 8.59 -11.72
N GLY A 80 8.22 7.49 -12.40
CA GLY A 80 8.60 7.28 -13.81
C GLY A 80 7.97 8.32 -14.73
N GLU A 81 6.69 8.63 -14.56
CA GLU A 81 5.99 9.64 -15.34
C GLU A 81 6.49 11.07 -15.04
N THR A 82 6.81 11.37 -13.78
CA THR A 82 7.45 12.65 -13.41
C THR A 82 8.82 12.78 -14.07
N ALA A 83 9.66 11.74 -14.06
CA ALA A 83 10.97 11.79 -14.71
C ALA A 83 10.87 12.01 -16.23
N LYS A 84 9.95 11.30 -16.91
CA LYS A 84 9.66 11.52 -18.34
C LYS A 84 9.19 12.95 -18.61
N TYR A 85 8.31 13.46 -17.76
CA TYR A 85 7.78 14.81 -17.85
C TYR A 85 8.89 15.87 -17.73
N ILE A 86 9.76 15.76 -16.72
CA ILE A 86 10.92 16.66 -16.54
C ILE A 86 11.81 16.61 -17.78
N LYS A 87 12.21 15.42 -18.24
CA LYS A 87 13.06 15.28 -19.43
C LYS A 87 12.44 15.94 -20.67
N ALA A 88 11.14 15.78 -20.85
CA ALA A 88 10.40 16.37 -21.96
C ALA A 88 10.33 17.90 -21.87
N MET A 89 10.16 18.45 -20.67
CA MET A 89 10.11 19.89 -20.41
C MET A 89 11.49 20.54 -20.52
N THR A 90 12.54 19.88 -20.03
CA THR A 90 13.93 20.32 -20.19
C THR A 90 14.30 20.48 -21.66
N LYS A 91 13.92 19.53 -22.53
CA LYS A 91 14.11 19.64 -23.99
C LYS A 91 13.40 20.85 -24.58
N LEU A 92 12.17 21.12 -24.14
CA LEU A 92 11.41 22.29 -24.58
C LEU A 92 12.04 23.59 -24.07
N ASN A 93 12.56 23.64 -22.85
CA ASN A 93 13.29 24.80 -22.34
C ASN A 93 14.55 25.11 -23.18
N TRP A 94 15.32 24.09 -23.56
CA TRP A 94 16.45 24.25 -24.49
C TRP A 94 16.00 24.79 -25.85
N LEU A 95 14.88 24.29 -26.38
CA LEU A 95 14.30 24.82 -27.61
C LEU A 95 13.87 26.28 -27.48
N PHE A 96 13.17 26.65 -26.40
CA PHE A 96 12.78 28.05 -26.17
C PHE A 96 13.99 28.97 -26.07
N ARG A 97 15.03 28.55 -25.34
CA ARG A 97 16.27 29.34 -25.21
C ARG A 97 16.93 29.59 -26.57
N THR A 98 17.03 28.57 -27.41
CA THR A 98 17.64 28.68 -28.75
C THR A 98 16.79 29.54 -29.70
N LEU A 99 15.47 29.38 -29.69
CA LEU A 99 14.54 30.21 -30.47
C LEU A 99 14.57 31.67 -30.02
N PHE A 100 14.62 31.92 -28.70
CA PHE A 100 14.68 33.27 -28.15
C PHE A 100 15.96 34.00 -28.58
N VAL A 101 17.12 33.33 -28.51
CA VAL A 101 18.40 33.89 -29.01
C VAL A 101 18.32 34.19 -30.51
N SER A 102 17.73 33.30 -31.30
CA SER A 102 17.57 33.49 -32.75
C SER A 102 16.65 34.67 -33.09
N TYR A 103 15.56 34.84 -32.33
CA TYR A 103 14.64 35.97 -32.46
C TYR A 103 15.33 37.30 -32.10
N ALA A 104 16.06 37.33 -30.98
CA ALA A 104 16.80 38.50 -30.53
C ALA A 104 17.92 38.91 -31.50
N ALA A 105 18.51 37.93 -32.20
CA ALA A 105 19.50 38.15 -33.26
C ALA A 105 18.88 38.62 -34.60
N GLY A 106 17.56 38.76 -34.70
CA GLY A 106 16.87 39.22 -35.91
C GLY A 106 16.77 38.19 -37.04
N ILE A 107 17.06 36.92 -36.76
CA ILE A 107 17.07 35.86 -37.78
C ILE A 107 15.64 35.38 -38.05
N ASN A 108 15.16 35.61 -39.28
CA ASN A 108 13.89 35.10 -39.84
C ASN A 108 12.71 35.11 -38.83
N THR A 109 12.40 36.30 -38.33
CA THR A 109 11.52 36.53 -37.17
C THR A 109 10.13 35.91 -37.31
N ALA A 110 9.58 35.81 -38.54
CA ALA A 110 8.29 35.19 -38.79
C ALA A 110 8.30 33.67 -38.52
N GLN A 111 9.31 32.95 -39.03
CA GLN A 111 9.45 31.51 -38.82
C GLN A 111 9.73 31.19 -37.35
N VAL A 112 10.61 31.98 -36.71
CA VAL A 112 10.93 31.82 -35.29
C VAL A 112 9.70 32.07 -34.42
N LYS A 113 8.89 33.09 -34.73
CA LYS A 113 7.63 33.36 -34.01
C LYS A 113 6.65 32.18 -34.13
N MET A 114 6.48 31.61 -35.33
CA MET A 114 5.65 30.41 -35.51
C MET A 114 6.20 29.21 -34.72
N ALA A 115 7.52 29.01 -34.72
CA ALA A 115 8.15 27.94 -33.96
C ALA A 115 7.91 28.10 -32.44
N ILE A 116 8.03 29.32 -31.91
CA ILE A 116 7.74 29.64 -30.51
C ILE A 116 6.28 29.28 -30.16
N GLU A 117 5.31 29.70 -30.97
CA GLU A 117 3.90 29.39 -30.73
C GLU A 117 3.60 27.89 -30.79
N SER A 118 4.19 27.18 -31.75
CA SER A 118 4.05 25.71 -31.83
C SER A 118 4.65 25.01 -30.59
N ALA A 119 5.80 25.49 -30.09
CA ALA A 119 6.43 24.98 -28.90
C ALA A 119 5.60 25.27 -27.63
N LYS A 120 4.92 26.42 -27.56
CA LYS A 120 3.99 26.76 -26.45
C LYS A 120 2.84 25.77 -26.39
N ILE A 121 2.23 25.47 -27.54
CA ILE A 121 1.15 24.47 -27.63
C ILE A 121 1.68 23.11 -27.20
N ALA A 122 2.80 22.65 -27.77
CA ALA A 122 3.40 21.35 -27.43
C ALA A 122 3.71 21.22 -25.93
N ARG A 123 4.23 22.30 -25.31
CA ARG A 123 4.45 22.38 -23.87
C ARG A 123 3.15 22.24 -23.09
N GLN A 124 2.13 23.04 -23.41
CA GLN A 124 0.87 23.00 -22.68
C GLN A 124 0.17 21.63 -22.82
N THR A 125 0.18 21.04 -24.01
CA THR A 125 -0.35 19.69 -24.25
C THR A 125 0.39 18.64 -23.42
N ARG A 126 1.72 18.70 -23.33
CA ARG A 126 2.49 17.78 -22.48
C ARG A 126 2.18 17.95 -21.00
N HIS A 127 1.97 19.18 -20.56
CA HIS A 127 1.57 19.44 -19.18
C HIS A 127 0.20 18.83 -18.86
N LEU A 128 -0.80 19.12 -19.69
CA LEU A 128 -2.15 18.55 -19.53
C LEU A 128 -2.14 17.02 -19.59
N TYR A 129 -1.35 16.45 -20.51
CA TYR A 129 -1.17 15.01 -20.59
C TYR A 129 -0.60 14.44 -19.29
N TYR A 130 0.44 15.07 -18.73
CA TYR A 130 1.01 14.67 -17.44
C TYR A 130 -0.02 14.73 -16.31
N LEU A 131 -0.78 15.83 -16.18
CA LEU A 131 -1.84 15.93 -15.17
C LEU A 131 -2.91 14.83 -15.32
N LYS A 132 -3.27 14.49 -16.57
CA LYS A 132 -4.20 13.40 -16.89
C LYS A 132 -3.63 12.02 -16.54
N VAL A 133 -2.33 11.80 -16.74
CA VAL A 133 -1.67 10.54 -16.38
C VAL A 133 -1.61 10.37 -14.87
N LEU A 134 -1.29 11.44 -14.13
CA LEU A 134 -1.30 11.43 -12.66
C LEU A 134 -2.67 11.04 -12.08
N SER A 135 -3.76 11.49 -12.70
CA SER A 135 -5.13 11.20 -12.23
C SER A 135 -5.66 9.82 -12.64
N ARG A 136 -5.05 9.16 -13.65
CA ARG A 136 -5.53 7.88 -14.21
C ARG A 136 -4.70 6.66 -13.79
N ASN A 137 -3.78 6.81 -12.82
CA ASN A 137 -2.96 5.69 -12.39
C ASN A 137 -3.83 4.61 -11.71
N LYS A 138 -3.96 3.44 -12.35
CA LYS A 138 -4.75 2.30 -11.87
C LYS A 138 -4.32 1.76 -10.51
N TYR A 139 -3.07 1.99 -10.10
CA TYR A 139 -2.56 1.55 -8.80
C TYR A 139 -2.87 2.55 -7.68
N CYS A 140 -3.20 3.79 -8.03
CA CYS A 140 -3.56 4.84 -7.10
C CYS A 140 -5.08 4.87 -6.94
N SER A 141 -5.60 3.97 -6.10
CA SER A 141 -7.03 3.70 -5.97
C SER A 141 -7.81 4.75 -5.16
N SER A 142 -7.21 5.87 -4.76
CA SER A 142 -7.90 6.97 -4.05
C SER A 142 -7.77 8.30 -4.80
N PRO A 143 -8.86 9.08 -4.95
CA PRO A 143 -8.82 10.46 -5.47
C PRO A 143 -7.83 11.36 -4.72
N GLU A 144 -7.64 11.11 -3.43
CA GLU A 144 -6.76 11.86 -2.54
C GLU A 144 -5.27 11.72 -2.93
N MET A 145 -4.89 10.58 -3.53
CA MET A 145 -3.51 10.34 -3.96
C MET A 145 -3.11 11.22 -5.14
N GLY A 146 -3.99 11.35 -6.13
CA GLY A 146 -3.76 12.23 -7.28
C GLY A 146 -3.64 13.69 -6.85
N ALA A 147 -4.45 14.12 -5.88
CA ALA A 147 -4.44 15.49 -5.37
C ALA A 147 -3.09 15.90 -4.75
N SER A 148 -2.40 15.00 -4.05
CA SER A 148 -1.06 15.25 -3.47
C SER A 148 -0.02 15.58 -4.55
N HIS A 149 0.05 14.79 -5.63
CA HIS A 149 0.94 15.05 -6.76
C HIS A 149 0.57 16.31 -7.56
N LEU A 150 -0.73 16.64 -7.66
CA LEU A 150 -1.20 17.84 -8.35
C LEU A 150 -0.90 19.13 -7.57
N ARG A 151 -0.78 19.07 -6.24
CA ARG A 151 -0.38 20.21 -5.40
C ARG A 151 1.11 20.51 -5.51
N ASN A 152 1.93 19.47 -5.64
CA ASN A 152 3.40 19.58 -5.62
C ASN A 152 3.98 19.33 -7.02
N LEU A 153 3.64 20.21 -7.96
CA LEU A 153 4.19 20.20 -9.31
C LEU A 153 5.62 20.77 -9.34
N PRO A 154 6.50 20.25 -10.22
CA PRO A 154 7.89 20.71 -10.30
C PRO A 154 8.04 22.14 -10.83
N TYR A 155 7.15 22.56 -11.72
CA TYR A 155 7.16 23.91 -12.31
C TYR A 155 6.05 24.77 -11.73
N GLN A 156 6.28 26.08 -11.69
CA GLN A 156 5.26 27.03 -11.24
C GLN A 156 4.07 27.06 -12.20
N THR A 157 2.87 27.18 -11.63
CA THR A 157 1.62 27.22 -12.40
C THR A 157 0.71 28.34 -11.92
N ASN A 158 -0.14 28.82 -12.82
CA ASN A 158 -1.36 29.55 -12.51
C ASN A 158 -2.50 28.54 -12.43
N LYS A 159 -3.16 28.42 -11.27
CA LYS A 159 -4.31 27.54 -11.05
C LYS A 159 -4.07 26.09 -11.50
N ILE A 160 -2.88 25.52 -11.23
CA ILE A 160 -2.45 24.14 -11.55
C ILE A 160 -2.29 23.85 -13.06
N ILE A 161 -3.06 24.52 -13.92
CA ILE A 161 -3.23 24.16 -15.34
C ILE A 161 -2.21 24.88 -16.24
N THR A 162 -1.92 26.14 -15.98
CA THR A 162 -1.11 26.96 -16.91
C THR A 162 0.28 27.15 -16.34
N LEU A 163 1.31 26.75 -17.08
CA LEU A 163 2.70 26.90 -16.65
C LEU A 163 3.14 28.38 -16.68
N LYS A 164 3.90 28.81 -15.66
CA LYS A 164 4.55 30.12 -15.65
C LYS A 164 5.91 30.09 -16.37
N THR A 165 6.21 31.17 -17.06
CA THR A 165 7.43 31.32 -17.87
C THR A 165 8.21 32.57 -17.53
N GLN A 166 9.49 32.57 -17.90
CA GLN A 166 10.35 33.75 -17.93
C GLN A 166 10.16 34.53 -19.24
N MET A 167 10.86 35.67 -19.37
CA MET A 167 10.87 36.49 -20.58
C MET A 167 11.36 35.73 -21.83
N ASP A 168 12.27 34.77 -21.66
CA ASP A 168 12.77 33.92 -22.75
C ASP A 168 11.87 32.70 -23.03
N GLU A 169 10.64 32.74 -22.52
CA GLU A 169 9.63 31.68 -22.61
C GLU A 169 10.02 30.36 -21.93
N THR A 170 11.16 30.28 -21.22
CA THR A 170 11.53 29.08 -20.46
C THR A 170 10.70 28.94 -19.19
N LEU A 171 10.54 27.70 -18.69
CA LEU A 171 9.74 27.42 -17.50
C LEU A 171 10.44 27.86 -16.21
N ILE A 172 9.63 28.31 -15.24
CA ILE A 172 10.11 28.63 -13.88
C ILE A 172 9.94 27.39 -12.98
N ILE A 173 11.02 26.92 -12.35
CA ILE A 173 10.95 25.88 -11.32
C ILE A 173 10.23 26.43 -10.08
N GLY A 174 9.31 25.64 -9.53
CA GLY A 174 8.62 25.99 -8.29
C GLY A 174 9.55 25.92 -7.08
N LYS A 175 10.14 24.74 -6.88
CA LYS A 175 11.17 24.48 -5.87
C LYS A 175 12.18 23.50 -6.45
N ASN A 176 13.46 23.73 -6.18
CA ASN A 176 14.52 22.78 -6.58
C ASN A 176 14.37 21.44 -5.86
N GLN A 177 13.70 21.43 -4.71
CA GLN A 177 13.32 20.24 -3.96
C GLN A 177 11.85 20.27 -3.62
N TRP A 178 11.14 19.19 -3.93
CA TRP A 178 9.74 19.01 -3.55
C TRP A 178 9.51 17.56 -3.13
N HIS A 179 8.45 17.33 -2.36
CA HIS A 179 8.09 16.00 -1.92
C HIS A 179 6.64 15.69 -2.26
N THR A 180 6.32 14.42 -2.43
CA THR A 180 4.96 13.94 -2.64
C THR A 180 4.72 12.75 -1.74
N THR A 181 3.61 12.79 -1.01
CA THR A 181 3.23 11.70 -0.11
C THR A 181 2.03 10.96 -0.71
N ILE A 182 2.14 9.64 -0.80
CA ILE A 182 1.01 8.77 -1.12
C ILE A 182 0.38 8.32 0.17
N ILE A 183 -0.87 8.75 0.36
CA ILE A 183 -1.72 8.35 1.48
C ILE A 183 -2.69 7.31 0.94
N LYS A 184 -2.58 6.08 1.43
CA LYS A 184 -3.56 5.04 1.16
C LYS A 184 -4.29 4.71 2.45
N SER A 185 -5.61 4.90 2.48
CA SER A 185 -6.42 4.52 3.63
C SER A 185 -6.23 3.02 3.90
N PRO A 186 -5.83 2.63 5.14
CA PRO A 186 -5.60 1.24 5.51
C PRO A 186 -6.93 0.47 5.62
N LYS A 187 -7.59 0.18 4.50
CA LYS A 187 -8.84 -0.59 4.50
C LYS A 187 -8.56 -2.07 4.72
N GLY A 188 -8.97 -2.59 5.88
CA GLY A 188 -8.88 -4.02 6.21
C GLY A 188 -7.47 -4.50 6.57
N ILE A 189 -6.58 -3.58 6.96
CA ILE A 189 -5.25 -3.90 7.51
C ILE A 189 -5.13 -3.38 8.94
N ARG A 190 -4.20 -3.91 9.72
CA ARG A 190 -3.96 -3.43 11.08
C ARG A 190 -3.32 -2.04 11.04
N LEU A 191 -3.84 -1.08 11.81
CA LEU A 191 -3.30 0.29 11.89
C LEU A 191 -1.81 0.33 12.23
N LYS A 192 -1.33 -0.61 13.07
CA LYS A 192 0.08 -0.76 13.42
C LYS A 192 0.99 -1.02 12.19
N ASN A 193 0.43 -1.61 11.14
CA ASN A 193 1.14 -1.98 9.92
C ASN A 193 0.86 -0.97 8.77
N ALA A 194 0.09 0.08 9.04
CA ALA A 194 -0.15 1.15 8.08
C ALA A 194 1.09 2.04 7.93
N PHE A 195 1.33 2.49 6.71
CA PHE A 195 2.47 3.32 6.34
C PHE A 195 2.09 4.21 5.15
N CYS A 196 2.91 5.24 4.92
CA CYS A 196 2.87 6.08 3.73
C CYS A 196 4.21 6.01 3.02
N LEU A 197 4.17 6.29 1.73
CA LEU A 197 5.37 6.50 0.94
C LEU A 197 5.54 7.99 0.69
N GLN A 198 6.68 8.53 1.10
CA GLN A 198 7.09 9.88 0.75
C GLN A 198 8.21 9.78 -0.28
N THR A 199 8.05 10.48 -1.40
CA THR A 199 9.12 10.65 -2.38
C THR A 199 9.60 12.09 -2.35
N ASN A 200 10.91 12.26 -2.21
CA ASN A 200 11.61 13.52 -2.34
C ASN A 200 12.24 13.59 -3.73
N PHE A 201 11.99 14.69 -4.43
CA PHE A 201 12.51 14.99 -5.74
C PHE A 201 13.48 16.16 -5.64
N THR A 202 14.63 16.06 -6.31
CA THR A 202 15.58 17.16 -6.44
C THR A 202 15.92 17.38 -7.90
N LEU A 203 15.73 18.62 -8.37
CA LEU A 203 16.09 19.08 -9.71
C LEU A 203 17.09 20.23 -9.58
N GLN A 204 18.27 20.08 -10.18
CA GLN A 204 19.35 21.07 -10.06
C GLN A 204 19.05 22.36 -10.81
N SER A 205 18.45 22.29 -12.00
CA SER A 205 18.16 23.45 -12.84
C SER A 205 17.06 23.17 -13.85
N THR A 206 16.51 24.23 -14.45
CA THR A 206 15.50 24.19 -15.53
C THR A 206 16.00 23.52 -16.81
N PHE A 207 17.32 23.41 -16.96
CA PHE A 207 18.01 22.85 -18.11
C PHE A 207 18.63 21.48 -17.83
N SER A 208 18.57 21.01 -16.59
CA SER A 208 18.97 19.64 -16.23
C SER A 208 17.79 18.69 -16.45
N SER A 209 18.08 17.52 -17.03
CA SER A 209 17.13 16.41 -17.09
C SER A 209 17.34 15.40 -15.96
N GLU A 210 18.38 15.59 -15.15
CA GLU A 210 18.69 14.70 -14.03
C GLU A 210 17.80 15.02 -12.84
N LEU A 211 16.83 14.14 -12.61
CA LEU A 211 15.95 14.18 -11.45
C LEU A 211 16.45 13.16 -10.43
N LYS A 212 16.92 13.64 -9.28
CA LYS A 212 17.23 12.74 -8.15
C LYS A 212 15.93 12.44 -7.40
N ILE A 213 15.68 11.16 -7.17
CA ILE A 213 14.47 10.65 -6.53
C ILE A 213 14.89 9.80 -5.33
N SER A 214 14.42 10.15 -4.14
CA SER A 214 14.53 9.33 -2.93
C SER A 214 13.14 8.99 -2.43
N THR A 215 12.87 7.73 -2.11
CA THR A 215 11.57 7.29 -1.58
C THR A 215 11.78 6.63 -0.24
N GLU A 216 10.98 7.05 0.74
CA GLU A 216 11.06 6.59 2.12
C GLU A 216 9.69 6.10 2.60
N GLU A 217 9.72 5.06 3.42
CA GLU A 217 8.55 4.55 4.12
C GLU A 217 8.41 5.24 5.47
N ILE A 218 7.26 5.86 5.69
CA ILE A 218 6.93 6.50 6.94
C ILE A 218 5.85 5.66 7.63
N PRO A 219 6.15 5.02 8.78
CA PRO A 219 5.16 4.28 9.52
C PRO A 219 4.08 5.24 10.06
N MET A 220 2.83 4.76 10.20
CA MET A 220 1.69 5.56 10.69
C MET A 220 1.23 5.22 12.13
N PRO A 221 2.08 5.09 13.18
CA PRO A 221 1.59 4.96 14.54
C PRO A 221 1.01 6.27 15.10
N GLY A 222 -0.29 6.30 15.39
CA GLY A 222 -0.94 7.38 16.16
C GLY A 222 -0.79 8.78 15.54
N LEU A 223 -0.18 9.72 16.26
CA LEU A 223 0.06 11.12 15.83
C LEU A 223 0.82 11.26 14.49
N SER A 224 1.62 10.26 14.11
CA SER A 224 2.32 10.25 12.81
C SER A 224 1.39 10.05 11.61
N ALA A 225 0.14 9.62 11.83
CA ALA A 225 -0.90 9.67 10.81
C ALA A 225 -1.18 11.12 10.35
N LEU A 226 -1.00 12.13 11.22
CA LEU A 226 -1.12 13.54 10.84
C LEU A 226 -0.02 13.95 9.85
N LYS A 227 1.23 13.47 10.02
CA LYS A 227 2.34 13.74 9.06
C LYS A 227 2.05 13.17 7.68
N CYS A 228 1.42 12.00 7.63
CA CYS A 228 0.93 11.44 6.38
C CYS A 228 -0.22 12.25 5.79
N LEU A 229 -1.23 12.63 6.58
CA LEU A 229 -2.45 13.30 6.14
C LEU A 229 -2.26 14.76 5.72
N SER A 230 -1.33 15.47 6.37
CA SER A 230 -1.16 16.90 6.16
C SER A 230 -0.35 17.24 4.92
N GLY A 231 0.45 16.30 4.38
CA GLY A 231 1.49 16.62 3.41
C GLY A 231 2.37 17.79 3.87
N SER A 232 2.42 18.06 5.18
CA SER A 232 2.88 19.35 5.70
C SER A 232 4.34 19.26 6.13
N ARG A 233 5.14 20.03 5.38
CA ARG A 233 6.39 20.71 5.79
C ARG A 233 6.98 20.24 7.11
N SER A 234 8.01 19.40 7.04
CA SER A 234 9.16 19.60 7.91
C SER A 234 9.85 20.88 7.43
N SER A 235 9.79 21.91 8.27
CA SER A 235 10.64 23.11 8.23
C SER A 235 12.11 22.75 8.11
#